data_AF-A0A970IXB7-F1
#
_entry.id   AF-A0A970IXB7-F1
#
_cell.length_a   1.000
_cell.length_b   1.000
_cell.length_c   1.000
_cell.angle_alpha   90.00
_cell.angle_beta   90.00
_cell.angle_gamma   90.00
#
_symmetry.space_group_name_H-M   'P 1'
#
loop_
_entity.id
_entity.type
_entity.pdbx_description
1 polymer ?
#
loop_
_entity_poly.entity_id
_entity_poly.type
_entity_poly.pdbx_seq_one_letter_code
_entity_poly.pdbx_strand_id
1 'polypeptide(L)'
;MTYKRIFIIVADSLGIGAMDDAEKYNDVGANTFKHLSYAKADFSIPTLGKLGIGHLTDINNTPPATRPLASYGRMKELSVGKDTLTGHWELMGLYIKRSFPVFTDTGFPAELINKLEAETGRGFIGNYAASGTEIIKELGDEHMKTGKLILYTSTDSVLQIAAHEEICPLEELYRVCGIARKITLDEPAWTVGRIIARPFVGENKTNFTRTPNRRDYAIKPFEKTVLDSLKANGYDVIAVGKIHDIFAGEGITEAYKTKSNRHGMEEMIRLAKRDFSGVAFANLVDFDAVYGHRRNALGYA
;
A
#
# COMPACT_ATOMS: atom_id res chain seq x y z
N MET A 1 26.36 8.92 -17.39
CA MET A 1 25.05 9.23 -16.76
C MET A 1 24.75 10.70 -16.95
N THR A 2 23.56 11.05 -17.43
CA THR A 2 23.12 12.45 -17.60
C THR A 2 22.82 13.12 -16.26
N TYR A 3 22.31 12.36 -15.28
CA TYR A 3 22.05 12.84 -13.92
C TYR A 3 22.72 11.91 -12.89
N LYS A 4 23.40 12.49 -11.89
CA LYS A 4 24.02 11.74 -10.77
C LYS A 4 22.97 11.18 -9.80
N ARG A 5 21.90 11.96 -9.56
CA ARG A 5 20.85 11.65 -8.59
C ARG A 5 19.49 11.88 -9.23
N ILE A 6 18.56 10.97 -9.00
CA ILE A 6 17.15 11.09 -9.41
C ILE A 6 16.28 11.03 -8.16
N PHE A 7 15.33 11.95 -8.04
CA PHE A 7 14.35 11.98 -6.96
C PHE A 7 12.98 11.63 -7.54
N ILE A 8 12.40 10.54 -7.07
CA ILE A 8 11.06 10.09 -7.46
C ILE A 8 10.14 10.32 -6.27
N ILE A 9 9.05 11.05 -6.48
CA ILE A 9 8.04 11.32 -5.46
C ILE A 9 6.70 10.88 -6.01
N VAL A 10 6.11 9.86 -5.39
CA VAL A 10 4.73 9.45 -5.66
C VAL A 10 3.83 10.11 -4.61
N ALA A 11 2.91 10.95 -5.08
CA ALA A 11 1.78 11.42 -4.30
C ALA A 11 0.66 10.37 -4.42
N ASP A 12 0.60 9.45 -3.46
CA ASP A 12 -0.25 8.25 -3.57
C ASP A 12 -1.72 8.63 -3.79
N SER A 13 -2.37 7.94 -4.72
CA SER A 13 -3.76 8.15 -5.20
C SER A 13 -4.14 9.53 -5.80
N LEU A 14 -3.21 10.46 -6.00
CA LEU A 14 -3.49 11.77 -6.59
C LEU A 14 -3.64 11.69 -8.13
N GLY A 15 -4.73 11.07 -8.59
CA GLY A 15 -5.06 10.93 -10.01
C GLY A 15 -5.52 12.22 -10.69
N ILE A 16 -5.29 12.33 -12.00
CA ILE A 16 -5.55 13.54 -12.81
C ILE A 16 -6.70 13.39 -13.82
N GLY A 17 -7.50 12.32 -13.68
CA GLY A 17 -8.64 12.03 -14.54
C GLY A 17 -8.79 10.53 -14.82
N ALA A 18 -10.01 10.14 -15.16
CA ALA A 18 -10.36 8.78 -15.54
C ALA A 18 -9.63 8.36 -16.82
N MET A 19 -9.20 7.09 -16.85
CA MET A 19 -8.64 6.46 -18.05
C MET A 19 -9.76 5.94 -18.97
N ASP A 20 -9.40 5.63 -20.22
CA ASP A 20 -10.35 5.16 -21.24
C ASP A 20 -11.11 3.89 -20.83
N ASP A 21 -10.53 3.09 -19.93
CA ASP A 21 -11.07 1.82 -19.43
C ASP A 21 -11.67 1.93 -18.02
N ALA A 22 -11.90 3.14 -17.51
CA ALA A 22 -12.43 3.39 -16.18
C ALA A 22 -13.78 2.69 -15.89
N GLU A 23 -14.58 2.42 -16.92
CA GLU A 23 -15.84 1.66 -16.79
C GLU A 23 -15.62 0.27 -16.20
N LYS A 24 -14.53 -0.42 -16.58
CA LYS A 24 -14.18 -1.74 -16.05
C LYS A 24 -13.91 -1.73 -14.54
N TYR A 25 -13.59 -0.56 -14.01
CA TYR A 25 -13.23 -0.35 -12.60
C TYR A 25 -14.30 0.43 -11.82
N ASN A 26 -15.44 0.73 -12.46
CA ASN A 26 -16.51 1.58 -11.93
C ASN A 26 -16.04 2.99 -11.52
N ASP A 27 -15.11 3.56 -12.29
CA ASP A 27 -14.47 4.86 -12.03
C ASP A 27 -14.79 5.92 -13.10
N VAL A 28 -15.88 5.74 -13.86
CA VAL A 28 -16.29 6.72 -14.88
C VAL A 28 -16.50 8.10 -14.23
N GLY A 29 -15.85 9.12 -14.81
CA GLY A 29 -15.91 10.49 -14.29
C GLY A 29 -14.98 10.78 -13.10
N ALA A 30 -14.18 9.81 -12.66
CA ALA A 30 -13.17 10.06 -11.63
C ALA A 30 -12.17 11.13 -12.08
N ASN A 31 -11.91 12.12 -11.23
CA ASN A 31 -10.81 13.07 -11.40
C ASN A 31 -10.44 13.61 -10.02
N THR A 32 -9.52 12.93 -9.34
CA THR A 32 -9.11 13.26 -7.96
C THR A 32 -8.64 14.71 -7.88
N PHE A 33 -7.62 15.08 -8.64
CA PHE A 33 -7.02 16.42 -8.55
C PHE A 33 -8.05 17.53 -8.84
N LYS A 34 -8.84 17.40 -9.91
CA LYS A 34 -9.88 18.38 -10.24
C LYS A 34 -10.86 18.53 -9.08
N HIS A 35 -11.51 17.44 -8.66
CA HIS A 35 -12.58 17.51 -7.65
C HIS A 35 -12.06 18.06 -6.31
N LEU A 36 -10.83 17.72 -5.93
CA LEU A 36 -10.19 18.28 -4.74
C LEU A 36 -9.95 19.78 -4.84
N SER A 37 -9.44 20.25 -5.97
CA SER A 37 -9.17 21.68 -6.18
C SER A 37 -10.46 22.53 -6.11
N TYR A 38 -11.60 21.98 -6.55
CA TYR A 38 -12.90 22.64 -6.47
C TYR A 38 -13.60 22.48 -5.12
N ALA A 39 -13.25 21.47 -4.32
CA ALA A 39 -13.78 21.30 -2.97
C ALA A 39 -13.32 22.42 -2.01
N LYS A 40 -12.21 23.11 -2.34
CA LYS A 40 -11.60 24.15 -1.51
C LYS A 40 -11.46 25.46 -2.30
N ALA A 41 -12.22 26.48 -1.91
CA ALA A 41 -12.28 27.75 -2.64
C ALA A 41 -10.92 28.47 -2.74
N ASP A 42 -10.11 28.39 -1.69
CA ASP A 42 -8.76 28.96 -1.59
C ASP A 42 -7.64 27.97 -1.96
N PHE A 43 -7.95 26.92 -2.74
CA PHE A 43 -6.97 25.94 -3.19
C PHE A 43 -5.78 26.62 -3.89
N SER A 44 -4.56 26.28 -3.45
CA SER A 44 -3.34 26.98 -3.87
C SER A 44 -2.14 26.02 -3.90
N ILE A 45 -1.59 25.83 -5.10
CA ILE A 45 -0.40 25.00 -5.36
C ILE A 45 0.59 25.69 -6.30
N PRO A 46 1.04 26.92 -5.99
CA PRO A 46 1.76 27.78 -6.92
C PRO A 46 3.06 27.16 -7.46
N THR A 47 3.72 26.32 -6.64
CA THR A 47 4.93 25.60 -7.05
C THR A 47 4.64 24.59 -8.17
N LEU A 48 3.63 23.73 -7.99
CA LEU A 48 3.23 22.76 -9.02
C LEU A 48 2.66 23.46 -10.27
N GLY A 49 1.93 24.58 -10.07
CA GLY A 49 1.49 25.46 -11.14
C GLY A 49 2.65 25.90 -12.04
N LYS A 50 3.72 26.43 -11.45
CA LYS A 50 4.94 26.83 -12.18
C LYS A 50 5.65 25.66 -12.86
N LEU A 51 5.59 24.45 -12.30
CA LEU A 51 6.16 23.24 -12.91
C LEU A 51 5.33 22.73 -14.10
N GLY A 52 4.07 23.14 -14.22
CA GLY A 52 3.21 22.83 -15.36
C GLY A 52 2.02 21.92 -15.06
N ILE A 53 1.66 21.70 -13.79
CA ILE A 53 0.54 20.79 -13.43
C ILE A 53 -0.79 21.20 -14.08
N GLY A 54 -1.03 22.50 -14.26
CA GLY A 54 -2.25 23.03 -14.88
C GLY A 54 -2.44 22.63 -16.35
N HIS A 55 -1.42 22.08 -17.02
CA HIS A 55 -1.55 21.51 -18.37
C HIS A 55 -2.12 20.10 -18.39
N LEU A 56 -2.16 19.40 -17.25
CA LEU A 56 -2.51 17.97 -17.20
C LEU A 56 -4.00 17.72 -17.07
N THR A 57 -4.70 18.60 -16.34
CA THR A 57 -6.12 18.51 -16.06
C THR A 57 -6.63 19.88 -15.58
N ASP A 58 -7.94 20.05 -15.52
CA ASP A 58 -8.56 21.28 -15.01
C ASP A 58 -8.43 21.34 -13.49
N ILE A 59 -7.82 22.42 -12.98
CA ILE A 59 -7.50 22.61 -11.56
C ILE A 59 -7.87 24.04 -11.15
N ASN A 60 -8.70 24.16 -10.12
CA ASN A 60 -9.13 25.44 -9.58
C ASN A 60 -7.92 26.32 -9.19
N ASN A 61 -7.98 27.61 -9.54
CA ASN A 61 -6.93 28.60 -9.30
C ASN A 61 -5.52 28.24 -9.86
N THR A 62 -5.41 27.25 -10.75
CA THR A 62 -4.12 26.79 -11.30
C THR A 62 -4.19 26.65 -12.82
N PRO A 63 -4.30 27.78 -13.56
CA PRO A 63 -4.32 27.74 -15.03
C PRO A 63 -2.99 27.19 -15.59
N PRO A 64 -2.99 26.69 -16.84
CA PRO A 64 -1.76 26.29 -17.52
C PRO A 64 -0.70 27.40 -17.50
N ALA A 65 0.52 27.06 -17.07
CA ALA A 65 1.62 28.02 -17.03
C ALA A 65 2.06 28.40 -18.46
N THR A 66 2.24 29.70 -18.72
CA THR A 66 2.71 30.21 -20.02
C THR A 66 4.13 29.74 -20.35
N ARG A 67 4.98 29.59 -19.34
CA ARG A 67 6.36 29.10 -19.45
C ARG A 67 6.63 28.12 -18.29
N PRO A 68 6.28 26.83 -18.44
CA PRO A 68 6.49 25.85 -17.39
C PRO A 68 7.98 25.63 -17.15
N LEU A 69 8.35 25.44 -15.88
CA LEU A 69 9.74 25.25 -15.44
C LEU A 69 10.24 23.81 -15.64
N ALA A 70 9.34 22.87 -15.93
CA ALA A 70 9.66 21.46 -16.09
C ALA A 70 8.89 20.85 -17.27
N SER A 71 9.35 19.69 -17.72
CA SER A 71 8.57 18.82 -18.59
C SER A 71 7.39 18.24 -17.82
N TYR A 72 6.27 18.07 -18.51
CA TYR A 72 5.03 17.54 -17.95
C TYR A 72 4.42 16.53 -18.91
N GLY A 73 3.63 15.61 -18.37
CA GLY A 73 2.96 14.59 -19.13
C GLY A 73 2.00 13.79 -18.25
N ARG A 74 1.26 12.88 -18.89
CA ARG A 74 0.37 11.92 -18.23
C ARG A 74 0.86 10.52 -18.57
N MET A 75 0.79 9.62 -17.59
CA MET A 75 1.06 8.20 -17.80
C MET A 75 -0.28 7.46 -17.78
N LYS A 76 -0.42 6.46 -18.66
CA LYS A 76 -1.56 5.56 -18.70
C LYS A 76 -1.08 4.22 -18.14
N GLU A 77 -1.74 3.72 -17.09
CA GLU A 77 -1.44 2.42 -16.52
C GLU A 77 -1.79 1.33 -17.55
N LEU A 78 -0.88 0.39 -17.77
CA LEU A 78 -1.05 -0.71 -18.72
C LEU A 78 -1.53 -1.99 -18.01
N SER A 79 -1.11 -2.18 -16.77
CA SER A 79 -1.39 -3.34 -15.94
C SER A 79 -2.88 -3.51 -15.61
N VAL A 80 -3.24 -4.74 -15.30
CA VAL A 80 -4.57 -5.12 -14.84
C VAL A 80 -4.62 -4.96 -13.32
N GLY A 81 -5.08 -3.80 -12.86
CA GLY A 81 -5.16 -3.44 -11.45
C GLY A 81 -5.16 -1.94 -11.26
N LYS A 82 -5.61 -1.49 -10.08
CA LYS A 82 -5.55 -0.09 -9.64
C LYS A 82 -5.06 0.03 -8.20
N ASP A 83 -4.39 -1.00 -7.71
CA ASP A 83 -3.84 -1.06 -6.36
C ASP A 83 -2.41 -0.53 -6.30
N THR A 84 -1.97 -0.15 -5.10
CA THR A 84 -0.65 0.44 -4.87
C THR A 84 0.50 -0.43 -5.37
N LEU A 85 0.43 -1.76 -5.25
CA LEU A 85 1.53 -2.63 -5.68
C LEU A 85 1.65 -2.61 -7.20
N THR A 86 0.54 -2.82 -7.89
CA THR A 86 0.49 -2.82 -9.36
C THR A 86 1.09 -1.54 -9.95
N GLY A 87 0.63 -0.37 -9.52
CA GLY A 87 1.11 0.89 -10.09
C GLY A 87 2.58 1.19 -9.79
N HIS A 88 3.06 0.86 -8.58
CA HIS A 88 4.47 1.06 -8.24
C HIS A 88 5.39 0.08 -8.98
N TRP A 89 4.97 -1.18 -9.11
CA TRP A 89 5.74 -2.19 -9.84
C TRP A 89 5.80 -1.86 -11.33
N GLU A 90 4.71 -1.35 -11.91
CA GLU A 90 4.71 -0.85 -13.29
C GLU A 90 5.63 0.35 -13.48
N LEU A 91 5.60 1.31 -12.54
CA LEU A 91 6.52 2.46 -12.56
C LEU A 91 8.00 2.02 -12.56
N MET A 92 8.29 0.84 -12.00
CA MET A 92 9.63 0.24 -11.95
C MET A 92 9.84 -0.88 -12.98
N GLY A 93 9.05 -0.89 -14.06
CA GLY A 93 9.30 -1.65 -15.27
C GLY A 93 8.58 -2.99 -15.38
N LEU A 94 7.65 -3.32 -14.49
CA LEU A 94 6.88 -4.55 -14.58
C LEU A 94 5.56 -4.35 -15.35
N TYR A 95 5.01 -5.44 -15.89
CA TYR A 95 3.69 -5.44 -16.49
C TYR A 95 2.83 -6.52 -15.84
N ILE A 96 1.86 -6.09 -15.02
CA ILE A 96 1.05 -6.99 -14.20
C ILE A 96 -0.21 -7.36 -14.96
N LYS A 97 -0.30 -8.63 -15.39
CA LYS A 97 -1.42 -9.13 -16.22
C LYS A 97 -2.62 -9.62 -15.42
N ARG A 98 -2.49 -9.74 -14.09
CA ARG A 98 -3.51 -10.29 -13.19
C ARG A 98 -3.57 -9.42 -11.95
N SER A 99 -4.77 -8.95 -11.62
CA SER A 99 -5.01 -8.22 -10.39
C SER A 99 -4.90 -9.14 -9.17
N PHE A 100 -4.56 -8.55 -8.03
CA PHE A 100 -4.60 -9.27 -6.77
C PHE A 100 -6.06 -9.52 -6.34
N PRO A 101 -6.46 -10.76 -6.03
CA PRO A 101 -7.81 -11.07 -5.56
C PRO A 101 -8.15 -10.34 -4.27
N VAL A 102 -9.38 -9.88 -4.17
CA VAL A 102 -10.01 -9.36 -2.95
C VAL A 102 -11.08 -10.33 -2.50
N PHE A 103 -11.30 -10.41 -1.19
CA PHE A 103 -12.21 -11.39 -0.57
C PHE A 103 -13.27 -10.71 0.29
N THR A 104 -13.57 -9.44 -0.01
CA THR A 104 -14.42 -8.57 0.82
C THR A 104 -15.81 -9.16 1.04
N ASP A 105 -16.45 -9.61 -0.04
CA ASP A 105 -17.86 -10.00 -0.03
C ASP A 105 -18.08 -11.46 0.38
N THR A 106 -17.10 -12.33 0.17
CA THR A 106 -17.23 -13.78 0.31
C THR A 106 -16.42 -14.37 1.45
N GLY A 107 -15.41 -13.65 1.95
CA GLY A 107 -14.31 -14.27 2.69
C GLY A 107 -13.44 -15.16 1.80
N PHE A 108 -12.49 -15.85 2.41
CA PHE A 108 -11.59 -16.78 1.73
C PHE A 108 -12.28 -18.12 1.45
N PRO A 109 -11.94 -18.78 0.32
CA PRO A 109 -12.54 -20.06 -0.06
C PRO A 109 -12.19 -21.17 0.95
N ALA A 110 -13.11 -22.13 1.12
CA ALA A 110 -12.95 -23.22 2.08
C ALA A 110 -11.69 -24.05 1.82
N GLU A 111 -11.30 -24.22 0.55
CA GLU A 111 -10.07 -24.91 0.15
C GLU A 111 -8.82 -24.24 0.73
N LEU A 112 -8.77 -22.90 0.74
CA LEU A 112 -7.66 -22.16 1.34
C LEU A 112 -7.65 -22.34 2.85
N ILE A 113 -8.81 -22.23 3.51
CA ILE A 113 -8.91 -22.41 4.96
C ILE A 113 -8.49 -23.83 5.36
N ASN A 114 -9.01 -24.86 4.71
CA ASN A 114 -8.67 -26.25 4.98
C ASN A 114 -7.16 -26.52 4.80
N LYS A 115 -6.54 -25.96 3.76
CA LYS A 115 -5.09 -26.09 3.53
C LYS A 115 -4.29 -25.37 4.61
N LEU A 116 -4.73 -24.19 5.06
CA LEU A 116 -4.11 -23.49 6.19
C LEU A 116 -4.20 -24.31 7.47
N GLU A 117 -5.36 -24.89 7.78
CA GLU A 117 -5.54 -25.71 8.99
C GLU A 117 -4.62 -26.94 8.97
N ALA A 118 -4.54 -27.64 7.83
CA ALA A 118 -3.69 -28.81 7.66
C ALA A 118 -2.19 -28.50 7.83
N GLU A 119 -1.70 -27.42 7.21
CA GLU A 119 -0.26 -27.06 7.23
C GLU A 119 0.17 -26.37 8.53
N THR A 120 -0.74 -25.68 9.20
CA THR A 120 -0.43 -24.93 10.42
C THR A 120 -0.70 -25.74 11.69
N GLY A 121 -1.61 -26.72 11.65
CA GLY A 121 -2.11 -27.42 12.82
C GLY A 121 -3.02 -26.55 13.71
N ARG A 122 -3.51 -25.41 13.20
CA ARG A 122 -4.37 -24.47 13.92
C ARG A 122 -5.72 -24.37 13.24
N GLY A 123 -6.80 -24.38 14.02
CA GLY A 123 -8.13 -24.05 13.51
C GLY A 123 -8.31 -22.53 13.35
N PHE A 124 -9.20 -22.11 12.45
CA PHE A 124 -9.52 -20.70 12.23
C PHE A 124 -10.99 -20.36 12.53
N ILE A 125 -11.23 -19.12 12.94
CA ILE A 125 -12.57 -18.51 13.11
C ILE A 125 -12.62 -17.14 12.42
N GLY A 126 -13.82 -16.69 12.07
CA GLY A 126 -14.03 -15.44 11.32
C GLY A 126 -14.29 -15.72 9.84
N ASN A 127 -13.31 -15.44 9.01
CA ASN A 127 -13.34 -15.56 7.54
C ASN A 127 -14.33 -14.61 6.85
N TYR A 128 -14.36 -13.34 7.25
CA TYR A 128 -15.12 -12.28 6.58
C TYR A 128 -14.35 -10.94 6.64
N ALA A 129 -14.80 -9.96 5.86
CA ALA A 129 -14.24 -8.61 5.92
C ALA A 129 -14.69 -7.88 7.19
N ALA A 130 -13.74 -7.35 7.96
CA ALA A 130 -14.05 -6.61 9.18
C ALA A 130 -12.91 -5.65 9.55
N SER A 131 -13.24 -4.62 10.34
CA SER A 131 -12.19 -3.82 10.97
C SER A 131 -11.46 -4.65 12.04
N GLY A 132 -10.15 -4.46 12.17
CA GLY A 132 -9.36 -5.23 13.14
C GLY A 132 -9.81 -5.03 14.60
N THR A 133 -10.35 -3.86 14.93
CA THR A 133 -10.89 -3.59 16.27
C THR A 133 -12.21 -4.33 16.49
N GLU A 134 -13.09 -4.34 15.50
CA GLU A 134 -14.40 -4.98 15.58
C GLU A 134 -14.28 -6.50 15.66
N ILE A 135 -13.50 -7.12 14.80
CA ILE A 135 -13.40 -8.58 14.79
C ILE A 135 -12.69 -9.14 16.03
N ILE A 136 -11.71 -8.42 16.57
CA ILE A 136 -11.06 -8.80 17.84
C ILE A 136 -12.06 -8.66 19.00
N LYS A 137 -12.88 -7.61 19.00
CA LYS A 137 -13.94 -7.45 20.01
C LYS A 137 -15.00 -8.54 19.92
N GLU A 138 -15.35 -8.97 18.70
CA GLU A 138 -16.36 -9.99 18.45
C GLU A 138 -15.85 -11.41 18.77
N LEU A 139 -14.68 -11.79 18.26
CA LEU A 139 -14.18 -13.16 18.29
C LEU A 139 -13.04 -13.39 19.29
N GLY A 140 -12.55 -12.34 19.97
CA GLY A 140 -11.43 -12.44 20.91
C GLY A 140 -11.71 -13.38 22.08
N ASP A 141 -12.90 -13.33 22.66
CA ASP A 141 -13.29 -14.23 23.76
C ASP A 141 -13.35 -15.70 23.31
N GLU A 142 -13.79 -15.97 22.07
CA GLU A 142 -13.80 -17.34 21.50
C GLU A 142 -12.38 -17.83 21.19
N HIS A 143 -11.54 -16.97 20.62
CA HIS A 143 -10.12 -17.24 20.40
C HIS A 143 -9.43 -17.63 21.71
N MET A 144 -9.63 -16.86 22.78
CA MET A 144 -9.00 -17.14 24.07
C MET A 144 -9.46 -18.48 24.68
N LYS A 145 -10.72 -18.87 24.47
CA LYS A 145 -11.26 -20.15 24.98
C LYS A 145 -10.82 -21.36 24.16
N THR A 146 -10.72 -21.22 22.85
CA THR A 146 -10.54 -22.35 21.92
C THR A 146 -9.11 -22.49 21.40
N GLY A 147 -8.32 -21.41 21.43
CA GLY A 147 -7.01 -21.33 20.79
C GLY A 147 -7.06 -21.25 19.25
N LYS A 148 -8.25 -21.22 18.63
CA LYS A 148 -8.41 -21.04 17.17
C LYS A 148 -8.06 -19.62 16.77
N LEU A 149 -7.29 -19.44 15.70
CA LEU A 149 -6.83 -18.12 15.27
C LEU A 149 -7.94 -17.35 14.55
N ILE A 150 -7.98 -16.03 14.74
CA ILE A 150 -8.96 -15.17 14.06
C ILE A 150 -8.41 -14.80 12.69
N LEU A 151 -9.04 -15.29 11.62
CA LEU A 151 -8.63 -15.02 10.23
C LEU A 151 -9.67 -14.11 9.57
N TYR A 152 -9.22 -13.04 8.90
CA TYR A 152 -10.12 -12.06 8.30
C TYR A 152 -9.47 -11.25 7.19
N THR A 153 -10.29 -10.48 6.47
CA THR A 153 -9.85 -9.63 5.36
C THR A 153 -10.38 -8.19 5.49
N SER A 154 -10.13 -7.37 4.47
CA SER A 154 -10.61 -5.99 4.36
C SER A 154 -11.08 -5.70 2.92
N THR A 155 -11.27 -4.44 2.57
CA THR A 155 -11.52 -4.02 1.18
C THR A 155 -10.31 -4.21 0.27
N ASP A 156 -9.10 -4.24 0.84
CA ASP A 156 -7.86 -4.44 0.11
C ASP A 156 -7.49 -5.92 0.00
N SER A 157 -6.58 -6.25 -0.92
CA SER A 157 -6.05 -7.61 -1.10
C SER A 157 -5.10 -8.01 0.05
N VAL A 158 -5.67 -8.39 1.19
CA VAL A 158 -4.92 -8.77 2.39
C VAL A 158 -5.54 -9.99 3.09
N LEU A 159 -4.72 -10.78 3.77
CA LEU A 159 -5.15 -11.79 4.75
C LEU A 159 -4.57 -11.43 6.10
N GLN A 160 -5.42 -11.28 7.10
CA GLN A 160 -5.02 -10.86 8.44
C GLN A 160 -5.28 -12.01 9.42
N ILE A 161 -4.32 -12.27 10.30
CA ILE A 161 -4.43 -13.30 11.33
C ILE A 161 -4.20 -12.63 12.69
N ALA A 162 -5.24 -12.61 13.52
CA ALA A 162 -5.19 -12.07 14.86
C ALA A 162 -5.15 -13.18 15.92
N ALA A 163 -4.37 -12.95 16.96
CA ALA A 163 -4.25 -13.87 18.10
C ALA A 163 -3.84 -13.12 19.35
N HIS A 164 -4.35 -13.56 20.50
CA HIS A 164 -3.97 -13.08 21.82
C HIS A 164 -2.56 -13.61 22.16
N GLU A 165 -1.64 -12.73 22.56
CA GLU A 165 -0.22 -13.08 22.73
C GLU A 165 0.02 -14.17 23.79
N GLU A 166 -0.84 -14.27 24.81
CA GLU A 166 -0.74 -15.31 25.85
C GLU A 166 -1.28 -16.67 25.40
N ILE A 167 -2.11 -16.71 24.34
CA ILE A 167 -2.74 -17.93 23.82
C ILE A 167 -1.95 -18.49 22.63
N CYS A 168 -1.47 -17.58 21.77
CA CYS A 168 -0.60 -17.90 20.65
C CYS A 168 0.64 -17.00 20.73
N PRO A 169 1.80 -17.55 21.15
CA PRO A 169 3.05 -16.81 21.20
C PRO A 169 3.38 -16.19 19.84
N LEU A 170 4.05 -15.03 19.85
CA LEU A 170 4.36 -14.28 18.63
C LEU A 170 5.10 -15.10 17.57
N GLU A 171 6.07 -15.91 17.99
CA GLU A 171 6.82 -16.83 17.12
C GLU A 171 5.88 -17.76 16.34
N GLU A 172 4.86 -18.31 17.01
CA GLU A 172 3.86 -19.18 16.39
C GLU A 172 2.94 -18.42 15.45
N LEU A 173 2.44 -17.24 15.86
CA LEU A 173 1.64 -16.38 14.97
C LEU A 173 2.42 -16.01 13.70
N TYR A 174 3.71 -15.71 13.84
CA TYR A 174 4.59 -15.42 12.71
C TYR A 174 4.82 -16.64 11.83
N ARG A 175 5.02 -17.83 12.42
CA ARG A 175 5.11 -19.09 11.67
C ARG A 175 3.85 -19.32 10.82
N VAL A 176 2.67 -19.17 11.41
CA VAL A 176 1.38 -19.33 10.72
C VAL A 176 1.25 -18.32 9.57
N CYS A 177 1.56 -17.03 9.80
CA CYS A 177 1.52 -16.04 8.73
C CYS A 177 2.52 -16.34 7.60
N GLY A 178 3.71 -16.86 7.94
CA GLY A 178 4.71 -17.29 6.95
C GLY A 178 4.22 -18.47 6.10
N ILE A 179 3.54 -19.44 6.71
CA ILE A 179 2.90 -20.55 6.00
C ILE A 179 1.76 -20.02 5.11
N ALA A 180 0.91 -19.14 5.63
CA ALA A 180 -0.16 -18.53 4.86
C ALA A 180 0.37 -17.79 3.63
N ARG A 181 1.50 -17.08 3.74
CA ARG A 181 2.15 -16.46 2.59
C ARG A 181 2.59 -17.50 1.55
N LYS A 182 3.22 -18.61 1.96
CA LYS A 182 3.61 -19.67 1.02
C LYS A 182 2.40 -20.23 0.29
N ILE A 183 1.37 -20.65 1.03
CA ILE A 183 0.15 -21.26 0.47
C ILE A 183 -0.56 -20.32 -0.50
N THR A 184 -0.70 -19.04 -0.15
CA THR A 184 -1.36 -18.05 -1.02
C THR A 184 -0.58 -17.75 -2.30
N LEU A 185 0.70 -18.14 -2.42
CA LEU A 185 1.47 -18.06 -3.67
C LEU A 185 1.33 -19.30 -4.55
N ASP A 186 0.91 -20.45 -3.99
CA ASP A 186 0.77 -21.69 -4.76
C ASP A 186 -0.34 -21.58 -5.81
N GLU A 187 -1.37 -20.78 -5.54
CA GLU A 187 -2.53 -20.58 -6.41
C GLU A 187 -2.77 -19.10 -6.71
N PRO A 188 -2.79 -18.67 -7.99
CA PRO A 188 -3.04 -17.29 -8.37
C PRO A 188 -4.35 -16.71 -7.82
N ALA A 189 -5.39 -17.56 -7.70
CA ALA A 189 -6.69 -17.17 -7.17
C ALA A 189 -6.65 -16.81 -5.67
N TRP A 190 -5.60 -17.19 -4.95
CA TRP A 190 -5.41 -16.89 -3.52
C TRP A 190 -4.33 -15.85 -3.25
N THR A 191 -3.68 -15.35 -4.30
CA THR A 191 -2.48 -14.49 -4.19
C THR A 191 -2.82 -13.10 -3.69
N VAL A 192 -3.02 -12.97 -2.37
CA VAL A 192 -3.21 -11.65 -1.76
C VAL A 192 -1.92 -10.83 -1.78
N GLY A 193 -2.02 -9.51 -1.81
CA GLY A 193 -0.87 -8.61 -1.77
C GLY A 193 -0.09 -8.67 -0.44
N ARG A 194 -0.77 -8.96 0.68
CA ARG A 194 -0.11 -8.96 2.00
C ARG A 194 -0.77 -9.91 3.00
N ILE A 195 0.05 -10.65 3.75
CA ILE A 195 -0.37 -11.31 5.00
C ILE A 195 0.03 -10.44 6.19
N ILE A 196 -0.86 -10.26 7.17
CA ILE A 196 -0.60 -9.39 8.33
C ILE A 196 -0.87 -10.13 9.64
N ALA A 197 0.16 -10.27 10.46
CA ALA A 197 0.06 -10.70 11.84
C ALA A 197 -0.51 -9.55 12.71
N ARG A 198 -1.58 -9.83 13.44
CA ARG A 198 -2.33 -8.88 14.27
C ARG A 198 -2.39 -9.36 15.73
N PRO A 199 -1.26 -9.38 16.44
CA PRO A 199 -1.27 -9.71 17.85
C PRO A 199 -2.08 -8.69 18.66
N PHE A 200 -2.74 -9.18 19.70
CA PHE A 200 -3.49 -8.35 20.65
C PHE A 200 -3.34 -8.87 22.08
N VAL A 201 -3.66 -8.00 23.04
CA VAL A 201 -3.68 -8.27 24.48
C VAL A 201 -4.99 -7.77 25.08
N GLY A 202 -5.30 -8.21 26.30
CA GLY A 202 -6.49 -7.82 27.05
C GLY A 202 -7.18 -9.05 27.61
N GLU A 203 -8.14 -8.85 28.50
CA GLU A 203 -8.79 -9.95 29.22
C GLU A 203 -10.14 -10.34 28.61
N ASN A 204 -10.81 -9.39 27.93
CA ASN A 204 -12.13 -9.59 27.38
C ASN A 204 -12.48 -8.55 26.29
N LYS A 205 -13.64 -8.74 25.64
CA LYS A 205 -14.19 -7.85 24.60
C LYS A 205 -14.22 -6.35 24.91
N THR A 206 -14.15 -5.93 26.18
CA THR A 206 -14.18 -4.50 26.54
C THR A 206 -12.79 -3.86 26.60
N ASN A 207 -11.71 -4.66 26.70
CA ASN A 207 -10.34 -4.15 26.87
C ASN A 207 -9.31 -4.73 25.87
N PHE A 208 -9.73 -5.51 24.87
CA PHE A 208 -8.80 -5.97 23.83
C PHE A 208 -8.15 -4.82 23.06
N THR A 209 -6.82 -4.89 22.95
CA THR A 209 -6.00 -3.87 22.29
C THR A 209 -4.93 -4.53 21.43
N ARG A 210 -4.81 -4.10 20.17
CA ARG A 210 -3.74 -4.55 19.27
C ARG A 210 -2.37 -4.08 19.77
N THR A 211 -1.36 -4.93 19.67
CA THR A 211 0.00 -4.59 20.09
C THR A 211 0.83 -4.01 18.93
N PRO A 212 1.96 -3.35 19.23
CA PRO A 212 2.90 -2.92 18.20
C PRO A 212 3.66 -4.08 17.54
N ASN A 213 3.50 -5.34 18.01
CA ASN A 213 4.18 -6.54 17.48
C ASN A 213 3.61 -7.02 16.14
N ARG A 214 2.89 -6.15 15.43
CA ARG A 214 2.43 -6.37 14.05
C ARG A 214 3.60 -6.72 13.15
N ARG A 215 3.41 -7.75 12.32
CA ARG A 215 4.36 -8.11 11.26
C ARG A 215 3.65 -8.34 9.94
N ASP A 216 4.20 -7.79 8.88
CA ASP A 216 3.63 -7.86 7.54
C ASP A 216 4.51 -8.73 6.64
N TYR A 217 3.87 -9.55 5.80
CA TYR A 217 4.50 -10.37 4.77
C TYR A 217 3.96 -9.92 3.42
N ALA A 218 4.63 -8.92 2.84
CA ALA A 218 4.31 -8.41 1.52
C ALA A 218 4.70 -9.42 0.45
N ILE A 219 3.92 -9.46 -0.63
CA ILE A 219 4.36 -10.13 -1.84
C ILE A 219 5.57 -9.41 -2.45
N LYS A 220 6.50 -10.18 -3.01
CA LYS A 220 7.64 -9.63 -3.75
C LYS A 220 7.22 -9.32 -5.19
N PRO A 221 7.83 -8.31 -5.84
CA PRO A 221 7.72 -8.16 -7.29
C PRO A 221 8.00 -9.50 -8.00
N PHE A 222 7.18 -9.84 -9.00
CA PHE A 222 7.27 -11.14 -9.68
C PHE A 222 8.53 -11.29 -10.54
N GLU A 223 9.11 -10.16 -10.95
CA GLU A 223 10.30 -10.08 -11.77
C GLU A 223 11.23 -8.99 -11.23
N LYS A 224 12.48 -8.98 -11.70
CA LYS A 224 13.44 -7.93 -11.32
C LYS A 224 12.95 -6.57 -11.81
N THR A 225 12.93 -5.62 -10.91
CA THR A 225 12.55 -4.23 -11.19
C THR A 225 13.76 -3.41 -11.64
N VAL A 226 13.52 -2.17 -12.06
CA VAL A 226 14.58 -1.17 -12.26
C VAL A 226 15.41 -0.97 -10.98
N LEU A 227 14.78 -1.06 -9.80
CA LEU A 227 15.47 -0.92 -8.51
C LEU A 227 16.52 -2.03 -8.29
N ASP A 228 16.17 -3.27 -8.63
CA ASP A 228 17.09 -4.41 -8.58
C ASP A 228 18.29 -4.21 -9.49
N SER A 229 18.04 -3.70 -10.70
CA SER A 229 19.07 -3.40 -11.67
C SER A 229 20.02 -2.30 -11.18
N LEU A 230 19.49 -1.23 -10.56
CA LEU A 230 20.31 -0.17 -9.97
C LEU A 230 21.21 -0.69 -8.86
N LYS A 231 20.63 -1.41 -7.88
CA LYS A 231 21.36 -2.01 -6.76
C LYS A 231 22.45 -2.97 -7.24
N ALA A 232 22.16 -3.84 -8.20
CA ALA A 232 23.12 -4.80 -8.74
C ALA A 232 24.31 -4.12 -9.43
N ASN A 233 24.12 -2.89 -9.93
CA ASN A 233 25.18 -2.09 -10.56
C ASN A 233 25.85 -1.10 -9.58
N GLY A 234 25.64 -1.26 -8.27
CA GLY A 234 26.31 -0.47 -7.23
C GLY A 234 25.76 0.95 -7.05
N TYR A 235 24.56 1.24 -7.56
CA TYR A 235 23.88 2.51 -7.31
C TYR A 235 23.08 2.49 -6.01
N ASP A 236 22.99 3.66 -5.38
CA ASP A 236 22.14 3.86 -4.21
C ASP A 236 20.67 3.82 -4.60
N VAL A 237 19.87 3.04 -3.86
CA VAL A 237 18.41 2.98 -3.98
C VAL A 237 17.82 3.21 -2.59
N ILE A 238 17.50 4.48 -2.34
CA ILE A 238 17.08 4.97 -1.03
C ILE A 238 15.56 5.08 -1.00
N ALA A 239 14.91 4.17 -0.29
CA ALA A 239 13.46 4.14 -0.09
C ALA A 239 13.03 5.08 1.03
N VAL A 240 12.01 5.90 0.80
CA VAL A 240 11.41 6.78 1.80
C VAL A 240 9.91 6.47 1.94
N GLY A 241 9.45 6.29 3.17
CA GLY A 241 8.07 5.94 3.48
C GLY A 241 7.76 4.50 3.15
N LYS A 242 6.73 4.27 2.32
CA LYS A 242 6.19 2.93 2.05
C LYS A 242 6.92 2.15 0.95
N ILE A 243 7.88 2.75 0.27
CA ILE A 243 8.59 2.11 -0.86
C ILE A 243 9.22 0.78 -0.47
N HIS A 244 9.91 0.69 0.67
CA HIS A 244 10.47 -0.60 1.12
C HIS A 244 9.39 -1.68 1.30
N ASP A 245 8.24 -1.33 1.88
CA ASP A 245 7.12 -2.26 2.12
C ASP A 245 6.41 -2.68 0.82
N ILE A 246 6.41 -1.81 -0.20
CA ILE A 246 5.77 -2.02 -1.52
C ILE A 246 6.61 -2.95 -2.39
N PHE A 247 7.94 -2.82 -2.34
CA PHE A 247 8.87 -3.69 -3.08
C PHE A 247 9.36 -4.88 -2.24
N ALA A 248 8.85 -5.07 -1.03
CA ALA A 248 9.30 -6.09 -0.08
C ALA A 248 10.83 -6.10 0.15
N GLY A 249 11.46 -4.93 0.05
CA GLY A 249 12.92 -4.73 0.16
C GLY A 249 13.73 -5.08 -1.10
N GLU A 250 13.11 -5.61 -2.15
CA GLU A 250 13.79 -5.91 -3.42
C GLU A 250 14.35 -4.62 -4.06
N GLY A 251 15.58 -4.69 -4.56
CA GLY A 251 16.29 -3.54 -5.11
C GLY A 251 16.67 -2.42 -4.14
N ILE A 252 16.29 -2.47 -2.86
CA ILE A 252 16.53 -1.38 -1.90
C ILE A 252 17.92 -1.52 -1.25
N THR A 253 18.68 -0.42 -1.19
CA THR A 253 19.97 -0.36 -0.47
C THR A 253 19.82 0.27 0.91
N GLU A 254 18.90 1.22 1.06
CA GLU A 254 18.67 1.97 2.29
C GLU A 254 17.18 2.34 2.41
N ALA A 255 16.62 2.35 3.63
CA ALA A 255 15.19 2.62 3.83
C ALA A 255 14.92 3.50 5.06
N TYR A 256 14.09 4.53 4.87
CA TYR A 256 13.65 5.46 5.91
C TYR A 256 12.13 5.39 6.08
N LYS A 257 11.67 5.00 7.28
CA LYS A 257 10.24 5.00 7.62
C LYS A 257 9.75 6.41 7.91
N THR A 258 8.56 6.75 7.43
CA THR A 258 7.94 8.06 7.66
C THR A 258 6.67 7.94 8.51
N LYS A 259 6.25 9.05 9.11
CA LYS A 259 5.06 9.14 9.97
C LYS A 259 3.92 9.94 9.33
N SER A 260 4.25 10.72 8.29
CA SER A 260 3.35 11.59 7.55
C SER A 260 4.01 12.04 6.25
N ASN A 261 3.24 12.65 5.35
CA ASN A 261 3.72 13.25 4.11
C ASN A 261 4.76 14.36 4.38
N ARG A 262 4.54 15.18 5.41
CA ARG A 262 5.51 16.20 5.83
C ARG A 262 6.86 15.58 6.20
N HIS A 263 6.84 14.54 7.04
CA HIS A 263 8.07 13.84 7.42
C HIS A 263 8.77 13.21 6.20
N GLY A 264 8.00 12.67 5.24
CA GLY A 264 8.55 12.17 3.99
C GLY A 264 9.26 13.25 3.16
N MET A 265 8.67 14.43 3.04
CA MET A 265 9.33 15.55 2.34
C MET A 265 10.56 16.07 3.10
N GLU A 266 10.55 16.07 4.43
CA GLU A 266 11.73 16.40 5.25
C GLU A 266 12.88 15.40 5.02
N GLU A 267 12.59 14.10 4.91
CA GLU A 267 13.59 13.09 4.50
C GLU A 267 14.13 13.37 3.09
N MET A 268 13.26 13.68 2.12
CA MET A 268 13.72 14.00 0.76
C MET A 268 14.62 15.24 0.73
N ILE A 269 14.32 16.26 1.53
CA ILE A 269 15.17 17.46 1.68
C ILE A 269 16.52 17.11 2.33
N ARG A 270 16.55 16.21 3.32
CA ARG A 270 17.80 15.71 3.92
C ARG A 270 18.64 14.98 2.88
N LEU A 271 18.03 14.07 2.11
CA LEU A 271 18.71 13.32 1.05
C LEU A 271 19.23 14.24 -0.07
N ALA A 272 18.51 15.31 -0.39
CA ALA A 272 18.96 16.31 -1.36
C ALA A 272 20.28 16.99 -0.96
N LYS A 273 20.59 17.06 0.34
CA LYS A 273 21.84 17.61 0.89
C LYS A 273 22.96 16.57 1.06
N ARG A 274 22.63 15.28 0.95
CA ARG A 274 23.59 14.16 1.05
C ARG A 274 24.16 13.83 -0.32
N ASP A 275 25.43 13.44 -0.35
CA ASP A 275 26.03 12.89 -1.57
C ASP A 275 25.69 11.40 -1.73
N PHE A 276 25.21 11.04 -2.91
CA PHE A 276 24.89 9.66 -3.32
C PHE A 276 24.84 9.60 -4.85
N SER A 277 24.85 8.40 -5.43
CA SER A 277 24.69 8.19 -6.88
C SER A 277 23.63 7.13 -7.12
N GLY A 278 22.48 7.54 -7.65
CA GLY A 278 21.34 6.64 -7.85
C GLY A 278 19.99 7.33 -7.64
N VAL A 279 19.07 6.66 -6.94
CA VAL A 279 17.67 7.08 -6.78
C VAL A 279 17.31 7.24 -5.31
N ALA A 280 16.64 8.36 -4.99
CA ALA A 280 15.82 8.50 -3.78
C ALA A 280 14.34 8.43 -4.19
N PHE A 281 13.61 7.47 -3.65
CA PHE A 281 12.23 7.18 -4.03
C PHE A 281 11.31 7.29 -2.80
N ALA A 282 10.41 8.27 -2.82
CA ALA A 282 9.42 8.48 -1.76
C ALA A 282 8.00 8.12 -2.21
N ASN A 283 7.27 7.50 -1.29
CA ASN A 283 5.81 7.44 -1.34
C ASN A 283 5.19 8.32 -0.24
N LEU A 284 4.35 9.27 -0.63
CA LEU A 284 3.59 10.17 0.23
C LEU A 284 2.17 9.64 0.45
N VAL A 285 2.03 8.70 1.38
CA VAL A 285 0.84 7.84 1.56
C VAL A 285 -0.37 8.51 2.24
N ASP A 286 -0.21 9.66 2.92
CA ASP A 286 -1.35 10.24 3.67
C ASP A 286 -2.51 10.62 2.75
N PHE A 287 -2.19 11.03 1.52
CA PHE A 287 -3.15 11.32 0.46
C PHE A 287 -4.14 10.17 0.33
N ASP A 288 -3.66 8.96 0.15
CA ASP A 288 -4.49 7.77 0.05
C ASP A 288 -5.10 7.33 1.39
N ALA A 289 -4.26 7.04 2.38
CA ALA A 289 -4.67 6.33 3.60
C ALA A 289 -5.42 7.20 4.62
N VAL A 290 -5.14 8.51 4.65
CA VAL A 290 -5.76 9.45 5.61
C VAL A 290 -6.94 10.16 5.00
N TYR A 291 -6.91 10.48 3.70
CA TYR A 291 -7.90 11.34 3.07
C TYR A 291 -8.72 10.62 1.98
N GLY A 292 -8.07 9.95 1.03
CA GLY A 292 -8.69 9.35 -0.16
C GLY A 292 -9.72 8.27 0.20
N HIS A 293 -9.28 7.20 0.87
CA HIS A 293 -10.16 6.11 1.32
C HIS A 293 -11.27 6.59 2.27
N ARG A 294 -11.04 7.68 3.01
CA ARG A 294 -12.02 8.28 3.92
C ARG A 294 -12.95 9.28 3.25
N ARG A 295 -12.81 9.49 1.93
CA ARG A 295 -13.59 10.45 1.14
C ARG A 295 -13.59 11.87 1.74
N ASN A 296 -12.48 12.27 2.36
CA ASN A 296 -12.31 13.59 2.95
C ASN A 296 -11.66 14.55 1.95
N ALA A 297 -12.46 15.12 1.05
CA ALA A 297 -11.97 16.02 0.00
C ALA A 297 -11.26 17.26 0.55
N LEU A 298 -11.82 17.91 1.59
CA LEU A 298 -11.23 19.09 2.20
C LEU A 298 -9.89 18.82 2.89
N GLY A 299 -9.74 17.65 3.52
CA GLY A 299 -8.48 17.26 4.14
C GLY A 299 -7.39 16.88 3.15
N TYR A 300 -7.78 16.34 1.99
CA TYR A 300 -6.85 15.99 0.91
C TYR A 300 -6.29 17.25 0.22
N ALA A 301 -7.11 18.30 0.08
CA ALA A 301 -6.82 19.55 -0.64
C ALA A 301 -6.03 20.60 0.17
#